data_AF-C9LJE2-F1
#
_entry.id   AF-C9LJE2-F1
#
_cell.length_a   1.000
_cell.length_b   1.000
_cell.length_c   1.000
_cell.angle_alpha   90.00
_cell.angle_beta   90.00
_cell.angle_gamma   90.00
#
_symmetry.space_group_name_H-M   'P 1'
#
loop_
_entity.id
_entity.type
_entity.pdbx_description
1 polymer ?
#
loop_
_entity_poly.entity_id
_entity_poly.type
_entity_poly.pdbx_seq_one_letter_code
_entity_poly.pdbx_strand_id
1 'polypeptide(L)'
;MSRKSLLLIFALFMGLSSLFAQEQKQLALVEEFTNTSCGPCAGFAPYLDAALRKTVGKCVAIKYHVSFPDPADKFYRCDPQNFNARRFYYNVNGVPSWYVNGVKRNAERDEAKLTSYINYGYKENRPVKIDGLINIKDHKLTVSVNLTALEEINDEKMHLFVVPIEEEVNWTTPARNGEKEFYFCARKILPDGQGASLSGKLFKGQPYTYEVDWAIKNYANEQQLGVVVFVQDDTNKKVVGCTYFPYPHNEADAARILEVKGLPDDICTPNLTATVSFCNQGKSHLKSATINVSVNGKTQQTPWTGDLDVSQQTTITTPAFTDFELNEKTYENKVAIWLSDLNGSSEVTPKYELIFKSAPTANNAVRLNFVTDNKPEESSWKLFNSSGDLVQESEPMTEKQKNYRTMLKLERDDCYSLEFYDKGKDGISAGYFRLDEVGADGKTKRIKQDRYTGEMYVTHFLLKNCSTVGVRVVEVADDAQVVLTSLDGKLVRTMSYGTFRTLDRKTLQPGVYVVKIKSGDEELTQKISITR
;
A
#
# COMPACT_ATOMS: atom_id res chain seq x y z
N MET A 1 -22.60 -45.05 -68.69
CA MET A 1 -21.77 -43.86 -69.01
C MET A 1 -22.45 -42.64 -68.42
N SER A 2 -21.86 -41.61 -67.81
CA SER A 2 -20.51 -41.20 -67.40
C SER A 2 -20.75 -39.92 -66.56
N ARG A 3 -20.36 -39.87 -65.27
CA ARG A 3 -19.16 -39.17 -64.75
C ARG A 3 -19.09 -37.64 -65.01
N LYS A 4 -18.87 -36.92 -63.90
CA LYS A 4 -18.01 -35.71 -63.74
C LYS A 4 -18.61 -34.40 -64.26
N SER A 5 -18.33 -33.19 -63.75
CA SER A 5 -17.59 -32.60 -62.64
C SER A 5 -17.77 -31.08 -62.87
N LEU A 6 -18.10 -30.27 -61.87
CA LEU A 6 -17.17 -29.44 -61.08
C LEU A 6 -16.71 -28.13 -61.77
N LEU A 7 -16.55 -27.10 -60.91
CA LEU A 7 -15.86 -25.80 -61.03
C LEU A 7 -16.71 -24.60 -61.43
N LEU A 8 -17.00 -23.63 -60.54
CA LEU A 8 -16.17 -22.75 -59.69
C LEU A 8 -16.19 -21.35 -60.32
N ILE A 9 -16.74 -20.37 -59.59
CA ILE A 9 -16.23 -19.01 -59.41
C ILE A 9 -17.04 -18.44 -58.22
N PHE A 10 -16.48 -18.56 -57.02
CA PHE A 10 -16.77 -17.66 -55.91
C PHE A 10 -15.42 -17.15 -55.45
N ALA A 11 -14.97 -16.10 -56.13
CA ALA A 11 -13.68 -15.48 -55.89
C ALA A 11 -13.83 -14.44 -54.77
N LEU A 12 -13.08 -14.72 -53.70
CA LEU A 12 -12.22 -13.75 -53.04
C LEU A 12 -12.89 -12.60 -52.27
N PHE A 13 -13.31 -12.90 -51.04
CA PHE A 13 -13.23 -11.97 -49.91
C PHE A 13 -12.50 -12.68 -48.74
N MET A 14 -11.25 -13.12 -48.98
CA MET A 14 -10.29 -13.35 -47.90
C MET A 14 -9.71 -11.99 -47.50
N GLY A 15 -10.52 -11.17 -46.83
CA GLY A 15 -10.01 -10.10 -45.99
C GLY A 15 -9.49 -10.75 -44.72
N LEU A 16 -8.20 -10.58 -44.45
CA LEU A 16 -7.51 -11.03 -43.25
C LEU A 16 -8.31 -10.62 -41.99
N SER A 17 -9.08 -11.55 -41.43
CA SER A 17 -9.36 -11.52 -40.01
C SER A 17 -8.09 -12.02 -39.33
N SER A 18 -7.21 -11.09 -38.97
CA SER A 18 -6.26 -11.33 -37.90
C SER A 18 -7.09 -11.64 -36.66
N LEU A 19 -7.31 -12.93 -36.40
CA LEU A 19 -7.62 -13.42 -35.07
C LEU A 19 -6.44 -12.98 -34.21
N PHE A 20 -6.57 -11.84 -33.54
CA PHE A 20 -5.76 -11.57 -32.38
C PHE A 20 -6.15 -12.67 -31.39
N ALA A 21 -5.38 -13.76 -31.38
CA ALA A 21 -5.39 -14.66 -30.25
C ALA A 21 -5.00 -13.79 -29.05
N GLN A 22 -5.98 -13.45 -28.22
CA GLN A 22 -5.73 -12.77 -26.97
C GLN A 22 -4.81 -13.68 -26.17
N GLU A 23 -3.53 -13.31 -26.07
CA GLU A 23 -2.55 -14.01 -25.27
C GLU A 23 -3.09 -13.99 -23.83
N GLN A 24 -3.66 -15.13 -23.39
CA GLN A 24 -4.15 -15.23 -22.03
C GLN A 24 -2.93 -15.06 -21.12
N LYS A 25 -2.94 -13.99 -20.32
CA LYS A 25 -1.87 -13.69 -19.37
C LYS A 25 -1.79 -14.81 -18.35
N GLN A 26 -0.86 -15.69 -18.62
CA GLN A 26 -0.55 -16.82 -17.77
C GLN A 26 0.09 -16.22 -16.50
N LEU A 27 -0.36 -16.60 -15.30
CA LEU A 27 0.14 -16.04 -14.03
C LEU A 27 1.29 -16.86 -13.44
N ALA A 28 2.22 -16.21 -12.71
CA ALA A 28 3.11 -16.91 -11.80
C ALA A 28 2.33 -17.40 -10.58
N LEU A 29 2.60 -18.62 -10.11
CA LEU A 29 2.02 -19.14 -8.89
C LEU A 29 2.95 -18.83 -7.70
N VAL A 30 2.40 -18.18 -6.67
CA VAL A 30 3.04 -18.01 -5.37
C VAL A 30 2.36 -18.94 -4.37
N GLU A 31 3.12 -19.81 -3.73
CA GLU A 31 2.61 -20.67 -2.64
C GLU A 31 3.32 -20.31 -1.35
N GLU A 32 2.57 -20.05 -0.27
CA GLU A 32 3.09 -19.83 1.08
C GLU A 32 2.56 -20.90 2.04
N PHE A 33 3.41 -21.39 2.94
CA PHE A 33 3.03 -22.19 4.11
C PHE A 33 3.19 -21.35 5.37
N THR A 34 2.12 -21.22 6.15
CA THR A 34 2.04 -20.30 7.31
C THR A 34 1.17 -20.87 8.44
N ASN A 35 1.00 -20.13 9.54
CA ASN A 35 0.11 -20.45 10.65
C ASN A 35 -0.17 -19.20 11.52
N THR A 36 -1.42 -19.06 11.98
CA THR A 36 -1.94 -17.94 12.79
C THR A 36 -1.38 -17.84 14.21
N SER A 37 -0.55 -18.79 14.64
CA SER A 37 0.21 -18.76 15.90
C SER A 37 1.72 -18.64 15.68
N CYS A 38 2.17 -18.42 14.44
CA CYS A 38 3.58 -18.28 14.08
C CYS A 38 4.01 -16.81 14.06
N GLY A 39 4.85 -16.41 15.02
CA GLY A 39 5.42 -15.06 15.07
C GLY A 39 6.29 -14.68 13.86
N PRO A 40 7.22 -15.55 13.40
CA PRO A 40 7.99 -15.28 12.18
C PRO A 40 7.13 -15.09 10.92
N CYS A 41 6.00 -15.81 10.84
CA CYS A 41 5.05 -15.73 9.74
C CYS A 41 4.34 -14.37 9.72
N ALA A 42 3.85 -13.91 10.87
CA ALA A 42 3.31 -12.57 11.02
C ALA A 42 4.33 -11.46 10.67
N GLY A 43 5.62 -11.71 10.93
CA GLY A 43 6.69 -10.79 10.53
C GLY A 43 7.04 -10.83 9.03
N PHE A 44 6.62 -11.86 8.29
CA PHE A 44 6.87 -12.01 6.85
C PHE A 44 5.66 -11.55 6.01
N ALA A 45 4.44 -11.81 6.48
CA ALA A 45 3.20 -11.53 5.76
C ALA A 45 3.11 -10.11 5.17
N PRO A 46 3.41 -9.01 5.90
CA PRO A 46 3.31 -7.66 5.35
C PRO A 46 4.17 -7.42 4.10
N TYR A 47 5.35 -8.04 4.04
CA TYR A 47 6.27 -7.91 2.90
C TYR A 47 5.79 -8.70 1.70
N LEU A 48 5.33 -9.94 1.92
CA LEU A 48 4.77 -10.76 0.85
C LEU A 48 3.48 -10.13 0.29
N ASP A 49 2.60 -9.63 1.16
CA ASP A 49 1.34 -9.01 0.75
C ASP A 49 1.57 -7.70 -0.01
N ALA A 50 2.57 -6.92 0.39
CA ALA A 50 3.00 -5.74 -0.37
C ALA A 50 3.59 -6.13 -1.74
N ALA A 51 4.38 -7.20 -1.81
CA ALA A 51 4.94 -7.69 -3.06
C ALA A 51 3.84 -8.17 -4.02
N LEU A 52 2.86 -8.94 -3.53
CA LEU A 52 1.70 -9.40 -4.28
C LEU A 52 0.88 -8.23 -4.84
N ARG A 53 0.64 -7.19 -4.03
CA ARG A 53 -0.04 -5.95 -4.46
C ARG A 53 0.71 -5.24 -5.60
N LYS A 54 2.05 -5.18 -5.55
CA LYS A 54 2.88 -4.61 -6.63
C LYS A 54 2.96 -5.46 -7.89
N THR A 55 2.57 -6.74 -7.82
CA THR A 55 2.60 -7.68 -8.94
C THR A 55 1.21 -8.15 -9.36
N VAL A 56 0.17 -7.37 -9.07
CA VAL A 56 -1.18 -7.60 -9.59
C VAL A 56 -1.16 -7.77 -11.11
N GLY A 57 -1.87 -8.78 -11.61
CA GLY A 57 -1.90 -9.15 -13.02
C GLY A 57 -0.68 -9.94 -13.51
N LYS A 58 0.32 -10.20 -12.66
CA LYS A 58 1.49 -11.05 -12.96
C LYS A 58 1.49 -12.36 -12.19
N CYS A 59 0.88 -12.41 -11.00
CA CYS A 59 0.84 -13.60 -10.18
C CYS A 59 -0.50 -13.80 -9.48
N VAL A 60 -0.68 -14.98 -8.91
CA VAL A 60 -1.70 -15.29 -7.90
C VAL A 60 -1.06 -16.06 -6.75
N ALA A 61 -1.57 -15.87 -5.53
CA ALA A 61 -1.09 -16.54 -4.34
C ALA A 61 -2.05 -17.63 -3.84
N ILE A 62 -1.48 -18.63 -3.17
CA ILE A 62 -2.19 -19.57 -2.32
C ILE A 62 -1.44 -19.65 -0.99
N LYS A 63 -2.11 -19.32 0.12
CA LYS A 63 -1.55 -19.47 1.47
C LYS A 63 -2.13 -20.71 2.15
N TYR A 64 -1.32 -21.75 2.25
CA TYR A 64 -1.64 -22.98 2.97
C TYR A 64 -1.28 -22.83 4.45
N HIS A 65 -2.29 -22.90 5.30
CA HIS A 65 -2.05 -22.98 6.74
C HIS A 65 -1.72 -24.43 7.13
N VAL A 66 -0.71 -24.60 7.98
CA VAL A 66 -0.24 -25.92 8.44
C VAL A 66 -0.50 -26.13 9.93
N SER A 67 -0.27 -27.35 10.42
CA SER A 67 -0.55 -27.77 11.80
C SER A 67 0.37 -27.18 12.87
N PHE A 68 1.39 -26.41 12.51
CA PHE A 68 2.38 -25.90 13.46
C PHE A 68 2.65 -24.40 13.27
N PRO A 69 2.90 -23.67 14.37
CA PRO A 69 3.08 -24.18 15.74
C PRO A 69 1.79 -24.58 16.45
N ASP A 70 0.61 -24.30 15.89
CA ASP A 70 -0.67 -24.65 16.51
C ASP A 70 -1.64 -25.34 15.53
N PRO A 71 -2.05 -26.60 15.78
CA PRO A 71 -3.04 -27.30 14.95
C PRO A 71 -4.47 -26.78 15.16
N ALA A 72 -4.68 -25.82 16.07
CA ALA A 72 -5.94 -25.11 16.24
C ALA A 72 -6.20 -24.00 15.21
N ASP A 73 -5.22 -23.73 14.34
CA ASP A 73 -5.38 -22.79 13.23
C ASP A 73 -6.65 -23.09 12.40
N LYS A 74 -7.54 -22.09 12.33
CA LYS A 74 -8.86 -22.22 11.69
C LYS A 74 -8.75 -22.49 10.20
N PHE A 75 -7.75 -21.94 9.54
CA PHE A 75 -7.53 -22.14 8.12
C PHE A 75 -6.94 -23.54 7.88
N TYR A 76 -5.97 -24.00 8.68
CA TYR A 76 -5.45 -25.38 8.59
C TYR A 76 -6.57 -26.41 8.73
N ARG A 77 -7.50 -26.19 9.67
CA ARG A 77 -8.65 -27.07 9.94
C ARG A 77 -9.67 -27.16 8.80
N CYS A 78 -9.57 -26.31 7.78
CA CYS A 78 -10.47 -26.37 6.61
C CYS A 78 -10.24 -27.63 5.77
N ASP A 79 -8.98 -28.03 5.55
CA ASP A 79 -8.63 -29.20 4.74
C ASP A 79 -7.32 -29.90 5.19
N PRO A 80 -7.20 -30.36 6.45
CA PRO A 80 -5.93 -30.80 7.05
C PRO A 80 -5.18 -31.86 6.25
N GLN A 81 -5.90 -32.85 5.71
CA GLN A 81 -5.31 -33.96 4.98
C GLN A 81 -4.61 -33.47 3.71
N ASN A 82 -5.28 -32.61 2.94
CA ASN A 82 -4.77 -32.13 1.67
C ASN A 82 -3.68 -31.08 1.86
N PHE A 83 -3.81 -30.19 2.86
CA PHE A 83 -2.75 -29.23 3.18
C PHE A 83 -1.48 -29.95 3.68
N ASN A 84 -1.62 -31.05 4.43
CA ASN A 84 -0.49 -31.89 4.79
C ASN A 84 0.14 -32.59 3.59
N ALA A 85 -0.66 -33.13 2.66
CA ALA A 85 -0.13 -33.72 1.43
C ALA A 85 0.73 -32.71 0.65
N ARG A 86 0.25 -31.47 0.48
CA ARG A 86 1.00 -30.39 -0.16
C ARG A 86 2.25 -29.99 0.62
N ARG A 87 2.17 -29.92 1.96
CA ARG A 87 3.31 -29.67 2.85
C ARG A 87 4.40 -30.73 2.70
N PHE A 88 4.03 -32.00 2.69
CA PHE A 88 4.95 -33.12 2.53
C PHE A 88 5.57 -33.16 1.14
N TYR A 89 4.80 -32.86 0.09
CA TYR A 89 5.29 -32.73 -1.28
C TYR A 89 6.50 -31.77 -1.38
N TYR A 90 6.43 -30.64 -0.67
CA TYR A 90 7.53 -29.67 -0.61
C TYR A 90 8.55 -29.89 0.52
N ASN A 91 8.38 -30.93 1.34
CA ASN A 91 9.19 -31.20 2.53
C ASN A 91 9.27 -29.98 3.48
N VAL A 92 8.12 -29.33 3.72
CA VAL A 92 8.04 -28.15 4.58
C VAL A 92 8.02 -28.57 6.05
N ASN A 93 9.14 -28.30 6.74
CA ASN A 93 9.35 -28.59 8.16
C ASN A 93 9.44 -27.32 9.03
N GLY A 94 9.22 -26.14 8.44
CA GLY A 94 9.25 -24.85 9.13
C GLY A 94 8.46 -23.81 8.35
N VAL A 95 7.79 -22.91 9.07
CA VAL A 95 7.02 -21.80 8.51
C VAL A 95 7.54 -20.45 9.04
N PRO A 96 7.53 -19.37 8.23
CA PRO A 96 7.02 -19.31 6.87
C PRO A 96 7.94 -20.03 5.86
N SER A 97 7.37 -20.71 4.88
CA SER A 97 8.08 -21.26 3.71
C SER A 97 7.30 -20.88 2.46
N TRP A 98 7.95 -20.35 1.44
CA TRP A 98 7.26 -19.90 0.24
C TRP A 98 8.01 -20.24 -1.06
N TYR A 99 7.24 -20.28 -2.15
CA TYR A 99 7.65 -20.82 -3.44
C TYR A 99 7.09 -19.93 -4.56
N VAL A 100 7.85 -19.82 -5.66
CA VAL A 100 7.38 -19.23 -6.92
C VAL A 100 7.51 -20.29 -8.00
N ASN A 101 6.40 -20.64 -8.65
CA ASN A 101 6.31 -21.73 -9.64
C ASN A 101 6.93 -23.06 -9.14
N GLY A 102 6.76 -23.34 -7.84
CA GLY A 102 7.31 -24.52 -7.17
C GLY A 102 8.81 -24.48 -6.81
N VAL A 103 9.49 -23.37 -7.11
CA VAL A 103 10.87 -23.13 -6.67
C VAL A 103 10.88 -22.43 -5.32
N LYS A 104 11.53 -23.03 -4.31
CA LYS A 104 11.65 -22.46 -2.96
C LYS A 104 12.43 -21.14 -3.00
N ARG A 105 11.94 -20.15 -2.25
CA ARG A 105 12.60 -18.85 -2.08
C ARG A 105 12.90 -18.57 -0.60
N ASN A 106 13.79 -17.62 -0.36
CA ASN A 106 14.10 -17.18 1.00
C ASN A 106 12.98 -16.25 1.50
N ALA A 107 12.49 -16.47 2.72
CA ALA A 107 11.48 -15.62 3.36
C ALA A 107 12.13 -14.34 3.92
N GLU A 108 12.62 -13.49 3.01
CA GLU A 108 13.30 -12.24 3.34
C GLU A 108 12.27 -11.14 3.62
N ARG A 109 12.57 -10.28 4.60
CA ARG A 109 11.74 -9.11 4.95
C ARG A 109 12.10 -7.90 4.09
N ASP A 110 12.07 -8.11 2.78
CA ASP A 110 12.46 -7.15 1.74
C ASP A 110 11.51 -7.29 0.56
N GLU A 111 10.50 -6.42 0.52
CA GLU A 111 9.43 -6.48 -0.48
C GLU A 111 9.98 -6.41 -1.92
N ALA A 112 10.98 -5.55 -2.19
CA ALA A 112 11.52 -5.38 -3.53
C ALA A 112 12.16 -6.68 -4.05
N LYS A 113 12.84 -7.42 -3.17
CA LYS A 113 13.36 -8.76 -3.52
C LYS A 113 12.25 -9.77 -3.75
N LEU A 114 11.21 -9.80 -2.91
CA LEU A 114 10.07 -10.70 -3.12
C LEU A 114 9.39 -10.43 -4.48
N THR A 115 9.15 -9.16 -4.80
CA THR A 115 8.65 -8.73 -6.10
C THR A 115 9.58 -9.12 -7.25
N SER A 116 10.90 -9.08 -7.06
CA SER A 116 11.85 -9.54 -8.08
C SER A 116 11.72 -11.04 -8.38
N TYR A 117 11.55 -11.89 -7.36
CA TYR A 117 11.34 -13.32 -7.53
C TYR A 117 10.03 -13.61 -8.28
N ILE A 118 8.96 -12.89 -7.95
CA ILE A 118 7.66 -13.01 -8.63
C ILE A 118 7.78 -12.59 -10.10
N ASN A 119 8.43 -11.46 -10.38
CA ASN A 119 8.65 -10.97 -11.75
C ASN A 119 9.52 -11.93 -12.58
N TYR A 120 10.49 -12.62 -11.96
CA TYR A 120 11.26 -13.66 -12.63
C TYR A 120 10.36 -14.85 -12.98
N GLY A 121 9.57 -15.35 -12.01
CA GLY A 121 8.62 -16.44 -12.24
C GLY A 121 7.58 -16.12 -13.32
N TYR A 122 7.14 -14.87 -13.42
CA TYR A 122 6.20 -14.43 -14.46
C TYR A 122 6.78 -14.56 -15.88
N LYS A 123 8.09 -14.43 -16.03
CA LYS A 123 8.81 -14.56 -17.31
C LYS A 123 9.13 -16.02 -17.69
N GLU A 124 8.92 -16.97 -16.79
CA GLU A 124 9.17 -18.39 -17.08
C GLU A 124 8.16 -18.92 -18.11
N ASN A 125 8.66 -19.70 -19.08
CA ASN A 125 7.82 -20.40 -20.04
C ASN A 125 6.88 -21.36 -19.31
N ARG A 126 5.59 -21.27 -19.61
CA ARG A 126 4.56 -22.12 -19.01
C ARG A 126 3.77 -22.75 -20.16
N PRO A 127 4.11 -23.99 -20.56
CA PRO A 127 3.60 -24.58 -21.79
C PRO A 127 2.14 -25.05 -21.73
N VAL A 128 1.45 -24.92 -20.59
CA VAL A 128 0.05 -25.34 -20.45
C VAL A 128 -0.85 -24.12 -20.28
N LYS A 129 -1.67 -23.84 -21.30
CA LYS A 129 -2.74 -22.86 -21.23
C LYS A 129 -3.92 -23.47 -20.46
N ILE A 130 -4.53 -22.68 -19.58
CA ILE A 130 -5.69 -23.09 -18.78
C ILE A 130 -6.79 -22.04 -18.98
N ASP A 131 -7.78 -22.37 -19.79
CA ASP A 131 -9.01 -21.60 -19.94
C ASP A 131 -10.13 -22.26 -19.14
N GLY A 132 -11.20 -21.54 -18.84
CA GLY A 132 -12.34 -22.14 -18.17
C GLY A 132 -13.27 -21.12 -17.54
N LEU A 133 -14.19 -21.65 -16.75
CA LEU A 133 -15.11 -20.86 -15.95
C LEU A 133 -15.38 -21.56 -14.62
N ILE A 134 -15.76 -20.76 -13.64
CA ILE A 134 -16.32 -21.25 -12.39
C ILE A 134 -17.76 -20.77 -12.27
N ASN A 135 -18.61 -21.60 -11.68
CA ASN A 135 -19.99 -21.28 -11.38
C ASN A 135 -20.27 -21.58 -9.91
N ILE A 136 -20.99 -20.67 -9.25
CA ILE A 136 -21.44 -20.85 -7.88
C ILE A 136 -22.96 -20.77 -7.86
N LYS A 137 -23.60 -21.82 -7.35
CA LYS A 137 -25.05 -21.88 -7.18
C LYS A 137 -25.37 -22.74 -5.97
N ASP A 138 -26.27 -22.29 -5.10
CA ASP A 138 -26.74 -23.05 -3.94
C ASP A 138 -25.58 -23.60 -3.06
N HIS A 139 -24.62 -22.73 -2.71
CA HIS A 139 -23.39 -23.08 -1.97
C HIS A 139 -22.54 -24.19 -2.61
N LYS A 140 -22.67 -24.39 -3.92
CA LYS A 140 -21.89 -25.35 -4.70
C LYS A 140 -21.04 -24.65 -5.74
N LEU A 141 -19.74 -24.86 -5.66
CA LEU A 141 -18.76 -24.46 -6.67
C LEU A 141 -18.68 -25.56 -7.73
N THR A 142 -18.79 -25.18 -9.00
CA THR A 142 -18.46 -26.02 -10.15
C THR A 142 -17.34 -25.34 -10.94
N VAL A 143 -16.28 -26.09 -11.24
CA VAL A 143 -15.12 -25.62 -12.03
C VAL A 143 -15.05 -26.47 -13.28
N SER A 144 -15.04 -25.83 -14.46
CA SER A 144 -14.83 -26.48 -15.74
C SER A 144 -13.68 -25.78 -16.46
N VAL A 145 -12.58 -26.50 -16.67
CA VAL A 145 -11.35 -25.95 -17.27
C VAL A 145 -10.92 -26.77 -18.48
N ASN A 146 -10.40 -26.07 -19.49
CA ASN A 146 -9.77 -26.64 -20.67
C ASN A 146 -8.26 -26.40 -20.59
N LEU A 147 -7.51 -27.50 -20.62
CA LEU A 147 -6.07 -27.50 -20.61
C LEU A 147 -5.56 -27.71 -22.03
N THR A 148 -4.70 -26.82 -22.53
CA THR A 148 -4.09 -26.95 -23.86
C THR A 148 -2.58 -26.86 -23.75
N ALA A 149 -1.87 -27.91 -24.14
CA ALA A 149 -0.41 -27.88 -24.26
C ALA A 149 -0.01 -27.07 -25.51
N LEU A 150 0.83 -26.05 -25.34
CA LEU A 150 1.31 -25.17 -26.40
C LEU A 150 2.53 -25.74 -27.13
N GLU A 151 3.24 -26.67 -26.48
CA GLU A 151 4.35 -27.45 -27.01
C GLU A 151 4.18 -28.93 -26.68
N GLU A 152 5.05 -29.79 -27.21
CA GLU A 152 5.07 -31.19 -26.83
C GLU A 152 5.56 -31.31 -25.38
N ILE A 153 4.79 -31.98 -24.53
CA ILE A 153 5.11 -32.14 -23.11
C ILE A 153 4.97 -33.61 -22.70
N ASN A 154 5.82 -34.06 -21.78
CA ASN A 154 5.62 -35.35 -21.11
C ASN A 154 4.70 -35.14 -19.90
N ASP A 155 3.47 -35.64 -19.99
CA ASP A 155 2.43 -35.47 -18.96
C ASP A 155 2.39 -36.62 -17.92
N GLU A 156 3.28 -37.62 -18.01
CA GLU A 156 3.28 -38.82 -17.15
C GLU A 156 3.31 -38.49 -15.65
N LYS A 157 3.92 -37.37 -15.30
CA LYS A 157 4.05 -36.88 -13.91
C LYS A 157 3.41 -35.51 -13.71
N MET A 158 2.50 -35.11 -14.59
CA MET A 158 1.78 -33.85 -14.45
C MET A 158 0.48 -34.02 -13.68
N HIS A 159 0.23 -33.08 -12.77
CA HIS A 159 -0.95 -33.05 -11.93
C HIS A 159 -1.64 -31.69 -12.03
N LEU A 160 -2.96 -31.71 -12.18
CA LEU A 160 -3.83 -30.55 -12.14
C LEU A 160 -4.36 -30.34 -10.72
N PHE A 161 -4.25 -29.12 -10.23
CA PHE A 161 -4.78 -28.71 -8.94
C PHE A 161 -5.81 -27.59 -9.13
N VAL A 162 -6.93 -27.72 -8.43
CA VAL A 162 -7.95 -26.67 -8.31
C VAL A 162 -8.05 -26.30 -6.83
N VAL A 163 -7.75 -25.05 -6.49
CA VAL A 163 -7.62 -24.60 -5.10
C VAL A 163 -8.56 -23.42 -4.84
N PRO A 164 -9.74 -23.67 -4.27
CA PRO A 164 -10.56 -22.61 -3.68
C PRO A 164 -9.82 -21.91 -2.55
N ILE A 165 -9.74 -20.58 -2.64
CA ILE A 165 -9.11 -19.68 -1.69
C ILE A 165 -10.13 -18.63 -1.22
N GLU A 166 -9.92 -18.06 -0.04
CA GLU A 166 -10.60 -16.83 0.40
C GLU A 166 -9.61 -15.67 0.26
N GLU A 167 -9.93 -14.72 -0.63
CA GLU A 167 -9.05 -13.60 -1.02
C GLU A 167 -8.73 -12.68 0.15
N GLU A 168 -9.71 -12.37 0.99
CA GLU A 168 -9.54 -11.52 2.16
C GLU A 168 -10.39 -12.02 3.34
N VAL A 169 -9.76 -12.11 4.51
CA VAL A 169 -10.41 -12.43 5.78
C VAL A 169 -9.94 -11.46 6.84
N ASN A 170 -10.87 -10.70 7.40
CA ASN A 170 -10.59 -9.74 8.46
C ASN A 170 -11.19 -10.21 9.79
N TRP A 171 -10.36 -10.30 10.82
CA TRP A 171 -10.78 -10.65 12.16
C TRP A 171 -10.80 -9.42 13.07
N THR A 172 -11.88 -9.28 13.83
CA THR A 172 -12.00 -8.23 14.85
C THR A 172 -11.03 -8.45 16.01
N THR A 173 -10.81 -9.72 16.37
CA THR A 173 -9.84 -10.14 17.37
C THR A 173 -8.59 -10.68 16.67
N PRO A 174 -7.39 -10.14 16.95
CA PRO A 174 -6.17 -10.63 16.33
C PRO A 174 -5.93 -12.11 16.64
N ALA A 175 -5.34 -12.81 15.68
CA ALA A 175 -4.77 -14.12 15.87
C ALA A 175 -3.68 -14.10 16.95
N ARG A 176 -3.27 -15.29 17.40
CA ARG A 176 -2.28 -15.42 18.48
C ARG A 176 -0.92 -14.79 18.13
N ASN A 177 -0.57 -14.74 16.85
CA ASN A 177 0.63 -14.07 16.36
C ASN A 177 0.46 -12.56 16.10
N GLY A 178 -0.74 -11.99 16.32
CA GLY A 178 -1.05 -10.58 16.16
C GLY A 178 -1.72 -10.19 14.84
N GLU A 179 -1.75 -11.07 13.84
CA GLU A 179 -2.38 -10.79 12.54
C GLU A 179 -3.90 -10.65 12.66
N LYS A 180 -4.48 -9.74 11.87
CA LYS A 180 -5.95 -9.54 11.77
C LYS A 180 -6.47 -9.69 10.35
N GLU A 181 -5.61 -9.48 9.36
CA GLU A 181 -5.93 -9.41 7.95
C GLU A 181 -5.20 -10.56 7.28
N PHE A 182 -5.93 -11.45 6.62
CA PHE A 182 -5.37 -12.61 5.95
C PHE A 182 -5.80 -12.61 4.50
N TYR A 183 -4.85 -12.89 3.61
CA TYR A 183 -5.08 -12.83 2.16
C TYR A 183 -4.81 -14.16 1.47
N PHE A 184 -5.60 -14.50 0.45
CA PHE A 184 -5.44 -15.68 -0.39
C PHE A 184 -5.36 -17.01 0.40
N CYS A 185 -6.12 -17.14 1.49
CA CYS A 185 -6.09 -18.32 2.35
C CYS A 185 -6.74 -19.53 1.67
N ALA A 186 -6.01 -20.63 1.52
CA ALA A 186 -6.57 -21.87 0.98
C ALA A 186 -7.73 -22.39 1.85
N ARG A 187 -8.77 -22.90 1.20
CA ARG A 187 -9.96 -23.51 1.85
C ARG A 187 -10.11 -24.98 1.52
N LYS A 188 -9.67 -25.39 0.33
CA LYS A 188 -9.73 -26.77 -0.16
C LYS A 188 -8.66 -27.00 -1.23
N ILE A 189 -8.19 -28.23 -1.39
CA ILE A 189 -7.51 -28.68 -2.62
C ILE A 189 -8.40 -29.74 -3.29
N LEU A 190 -8.68 -29.56 -4.58
CA LEU A 190 -9.49 -30.45 -5.39
C LEU A 190 -8.65 -31.09 -6.52
N PRO A 191 -8.90 -32.38 -6.83
CA PRO A 191 -9.82 -33.28 -6.12
C PRO A 191 -9.32 -33.64 -4.71
N ASP A 192 -8.00 -33.65 -4.53
CA ASP A 192 -7.31 -33.84 -3.25
C ASP A 192 -5.88 -33.26 -3.30
N GLY A 193 -5.11 -33.46 -2.23
CA GLY A 193 -3.76 -32.93 -2.10
C GLY A 193 -2.70 -33.52 -3.05
N GLN A 194 -3.01 -34.56 -3.83
CA GLN A 194 -2.16 -35.10 -4.91
C GLN A 194 -2.52 -34.53 -6.28
N GLY A 195 -3.65 -33.82 -6.41
CA GLY A 195 -4.12 -33.30 -7.69
C GLY A 195 -4.63 -34.39 -8.63
N ALA A 196 -5.32 -33.99 -9.70
CA ALA A 196 -5.76 -34.91 -10.74
C ALA A 196 -4.60 -35.24 -11.68
N SER A 197 -4.26 -36.54 -11.81
CA SER A 197 -3.25 -36.98 -12.77
C SER A 197 -3.65 -36.62 -14.20
N LEU A 198 -2.69 -36.12 -14.96
CA LEU A 198 -2.82 -35.76 -16.38
C LEU A 198 -2.13 -36.73 -17.33
N SER A 199 -1.59 -37.84 -16.83
CA SER A 199 -0.88 -38.83 -17.66
C SER A 199 -1.75 -39.33 -18.82
N GLY A 200 -1.26 -39.16 -20.05
CA GLY A 200 -1.94 -39.54 -21.29
C GLY A 200 -3.13 -38.64 -21.65
N LYS A 201 -3.19 -37.40 -21.16
CA LYS A 201 -4.33 -36.48 -21.38
C LYS A 201 -3.94 -35.18 -22.07
N LEU A 202 -2.69 -34.73 -22.00
CA LEU A 202 -2.26 -33.46 -22.58
C LEU A 202 -1.48 -33.69 -23.87
N PHE A 203 -2.18 -33.53 -25.00
CA PHE A 203 -1.57 -33.54 -26.32
C PHE A 203 -1.43 -32.11 -26.86
N LYS A 204 -0.33 -31.83 -27.56
CA LYS A 204 -0.06 -30.50 -28.13
C LYS A 204 -1.24 -30.02 -29.00
N GLY A 205 -1.73 -28.83 -28.69
CA GLY A 205 -2.81 -28.16 -29.42
C GLY A 205 -4.20 -28.78 -29.24
N GLN A 206 -4.35 -29.85 -28.47
CA GLN A 206 -5.65 -30.46 -28.19
C GLN A 206 -6.12 -30.10 -26.78
N PRO A 207 -7.32 -29.50 -26.64
CA PRO A 207 -7.86 -29.19 -25.32
C PRO A 207 -8.31 -30.47 -24.60
N TYR A 208 -7.89 -30.63 -23.35
CA TYR A 208 -8.44 -31.59 -22.40
C TYR A 208 -9.36 -30.87 -21.40
N THR A 209 -10.62 -31.27 -21.34
CA THR A 209 -11.58 -30.71 -20.38
C THR A 209 -11.54 -31.48 -19.06
N TYR A 210 -11.45 -30.75 -17.96
CA TYR A 210 -11.56 -31.27 -16.60
C TYR A 210 -12.65 -30.53 -15.84
N GLU A 211 -13.53 -31.29 -15.19
CA GLU A 211 -14.62 -30.76 -14.38
C GLU A 211 -14.53 -31.31 -12.95
N VAL A 212 -14.74 -30.42 -11.98
CA VAL A 212 -14.83 -30.79 -10.57
C VAL A 212 -15.83 -29.88 -9.86
N ASP A 213 -16.56 -30.45 -8.91
CA ASP A 213 -17.49 -29.71 -8.06
C ASP A 213 -17.15 -29.88 -6.59
N TRP A 214 -17.60 -28.91 -5.79
CA TRP A 214 -17.40 -28.90 -4.35
C TRP A 214 -18.51 -28.15 -3.64
N ALA A 215 -19.04 -28.74 -2.57
CA ALA A 215 -19.91 -28.04 -1.64
C ALA A 215 -19.07 -27.07 -0.79
N ILE A 216 -19.32 -25.78 -0.95
CA ILE A 216 -18.58 -24.70 -0.29
C ILE A 216 -18.80 -24.81 1.22
N LYS A 217 -17.70 -24.72 1.97
CA LYS A 217 -17.70 -24.73 3.44
C LYS A 217 -16.50 -23.96 3.97
N ASN A 218 -16.60 -23.54 5.23
CA ASN A 218 -15.53 -22.89 5.99
C ASN A 218 -15.05 -21.53 5.43
N TYR A 219 -15.93 -20.79 4.75
CA TYR A 219 -15.68 -19.39 4.37
C TYR A 219 -16.18 -18.43 5.45
N ALA A 220 -15.47 -17.32 5.66
CA ALA A 220 -16.01 -16.21 6.44
C ALA A 220 -16.97 -15.35 5.59
N ASN A 221 -16.63 -15.16 4.32
CA ASN A 221 -17.47 -14.54 3.30
C ASN A 221 -17.31 -15.27 1.97
N GLU A 222 -18.38 -15.90 1.45
CA GLU A 222 -18.31 -16.61 0.17
C GLU A 222 -18.04 -15.68 -1.02
N GLN A 223 -18.35 -14.39 -0.93
CA GLN A 223 -18.03 -13.40 -1.97
C GLN A 223 -16.53 -13.14 -2.11
N GLN A 224 -15.72 -13.60 -1.13
CA GLN A 224 -14.27 -13.57 -1.19
C GLN A 224 -13.68 -14.86 -1.79
N LEU A 225 -14.50 -15.77 -2.31
CA LEU A 225 -14.02 -17.00 -2.95
C LEU A 225 -13.33 -16.68 -4.28
N GLY A 226 -12.08 -17.08 -4.39
CA GLY A 226 -11.35 -17.22 -5.65
C GLY A 226 -10.96 -18.67 -5.88
N VAL A 227 -10.64 -19.04 -7.13
CA VAL A 227 -10.15 -20.38 -7.49
C VAL A 227 -8.85 -20.24 -8.25
N VAL A 228 -7.77 -20.79 -7.68
CA VAL A 228 -6.49 -20.91 -8.36
C VAL A 228 -6.42 -22.28 -9.01
N VAL A 229 -6.14 -22.32 -10.31
CA VAL A 229 -5.96 -23.57 -11.06
C VAL A 229 -4.57 -23.61 -11.64
N PHE A 230 -3.85 -24.70 -11.38
CA PHE A 230 -2.48 -24.85 -11.87
C PHE A 230 -2.13 -26.29 -12.22
N VAL A 231 -1.18 -26.44 -13.15
CA VAL A 231 -0.56 -27.72 -13.52
C VAL A 231 0.88 -27.72 -13.06
N GLN A 232 1.30 -28.81 -12.43
CA GLN A 232 2.65 -28.99 -11.93
C GLN A 232 3.25 -30.33 -12.41
N ASP A 233 4.53 -30.31 -12.74
CA ASP A 233 5.34 -31.48 -13.07
C ASP A 233 6.08 -32.00 -11.83
N ASP A 234 5.74 -33.19 -11.36
CA ASP A 234 6.32 -33.81 -10.17
C ASP A 234 7.77 -34.24 -10.31
N THR A 235 8.32 -34.25 -11.52
CA THR A 235 9.74 -34.54 -11.77
C THR A 235 10.64 -33.47 -11.17
N ASN A 236 10.22 -32.21 -11.26
CA ASN A 236 11.03 -31.04 -10.90
C ASN A 236 10.25 -30.00 -10.08
N LYS A 237 8.99 -30.28 -9.77
CA LYS A 237 8.03 -29.42 -9.06
C LYS A 237 7.71 -28.12 -9.79
N LYS A 238 8.03 -27.97 -11.07
CA LYS A 238 7.74 -26.74 -11.81
C LYS A 238 6.26 -26.62 -12.09
N VAL A 239 5.72 -25.44 -11.86
CA VAL A 239 4.38 -25.07 -12.32
C VAL A 239 4.47 -24.70 -13.79
N VAL A 240 3.76 -25.44 -14.64
CA VAL A 240 3.81 -25.33 -16.11
C VAL A 240 2.56 -24.68 -16.72
N GLY A 241 1.56 -24.39 -15.88
CA GLY A 241 0.38 -23.61 -16.24
C GLY A 241 -0.29 -23.11 -14.96
N CYS A 242 -0.76 -21.87 -14.95
CA CYS A 242 -1.48 -21.31 -13.82
C CYS A 242 -2.43 -20.21 -14.29
N THR A 243 -3.67 -20.27 -13.80
CA THR A 243 -4.71 -19.27 -13.97
C THR A 243 -5.45 -19.06 -12.65
N TYR A 244 -6.21 -17.99 -12.58
CA TYR A 244 -7.00 -17.64 -11.42
C TYR A 244 -8.36 -17.12 -11.86
N PHE A 245 -9.40 -17.64 -11.22
CA PHE A 245 -10.78 -17.25 -11.42
C PHE A 245 -11.26 -16.53 -10.15
N PRO A 246 -11.55 -15.23 -10.21
CA PRO A 246 -12.19 -14.53 -9.09
C PRO A 246 -13.61 -15.07 -8.88
N TYR A 247 -14.24 -14.71 -7.76
CA TYR A 247 -15.67 -14.98 -7.53
C TYR A 247 -16.48 -14.63 -8.79
N PRO A 248 -17.29 -15.56 -9.33
CA PRO A 248 -18.08 -15.28 -10.51
C PRO A 248 -19.17 -14.28 -10.12
N HIS A 249 -18.99 -13.03 -10.53
CA HIS A 249 -20.10 -12.09 -10.54
C HIS A 249 -21.04 -12.53 -11.68
N ASN A 250 -22.12 -13.21 -11.31
CA ASN A 250 -23.10 -13.68 -12.27
C ASN A 250 -23.91 -12.54 -12.92
N GLU A 251 -23.73 -11.33 -12.40
CA GLU A 251 -24.35 -10.11 -12.88
C GLU A 251 -23.85 -9.70 -14.26
N ALA A 252 -24.72 -9.03 -15.02
CA ALA A 252 -24.35 -8.47 -16.31
C ALA A 252 -23.21 -7.45 -16.14
N ASP A 253 -23.29 -6.63 -15.09
CA ASP A 253 -22.35 -5.56 -14.80
C ASP A 253 -21.71 -5.80 -13.43
N ALA A 254 -20.40 -5.95 -13.39
CA ALA A 254 -19.66 -6.07 -12.15
C ALA A 254 -18.24 -5.54 -12.33
N ALA A 255 -17.64 -5.05 -11.25
CA ALA A 255 -16.28 -4.52 -11.26
C ALA A 255 -15.58 -4.84 -9.95
N ARG A 256 -14.25 -4.74 -9.96
CA ARG A 256 -13.44 -4.84 -8.73
C ARG A 256 -12.33 -3.81 -8.72
N ILE A 257 -12.22 -3.09 -7.61
CA ILE A 257 -11.05 -2.24 -7.34
C ILE A 257 -9.84 -3.14 -7.11
N LEU A 258 -8.78 -2.89 -7.86
CA LEU A 258 -7.50 -3.61 -7.78
C LEU A 258 -6.51 -2.87 -6.89
N GLU A 259 -6.45 -1.54 -7.00
CA GLU A 259 -5.47 -0.72 -6.29
C GLU A 259 -5.98 0.71 -6.15
N VAL A 260 -5.63 1.37 -5.05
CA VAL A 260 -5.80 2.81 -4.85
C VAL A 260 -4.45 3.44 -4.47
N LYS A 261 -4.10 4.54 -5.13
CA LYS A 261 -2.90 5.35 -4.87
C LYS A 261 -3.27 6.83 -4.67
N GLY A 262 -2.29 7.65 -4.28
CA GLY A 262 -2.46 9.10 -4.13
C GLY A 262 -3.05 9.54 -2.79
N LEU A 263 -3.30 8.60 -1.88
CA LEU A 263 -3.78 8.90 -0.54
C LEU A 263 -2.58 9.18 0.39
N PRO A 264 -2.43 10.41 0.90
CA PRO A 264 -1.34 10.77 1.80
C PRO A 264 -1.58 10.23 3.23
N ASP A 265 -0.48 10.04 3.98
CA ASP A 265 -0.55 9.63 5.39
C ASP A 265 -1.15 10.71 6.29
N ASP A 266 -0.89 11.99 5.97
CA ASP A 266 -1.50 13.15 6.62
C ASP A 266 -1.79 14.33 5.68
N ILE A 267 -2.82 15.13 5.99
CA ILE A 267 -3.18 16.37 5.26
C ILE A 267 -3.53 17.51 6.21
N CYS A 268 -3.19 18.75 5.83
CA CYS A 268 -3.54 19.94 6.62
C CYS A 268 -4.93 20.51 6.30
N THR A 269 -5.38 20.34 5.07
CA THR A 269 -6.63 20.90 4.55
C THR A 269 -7.41 19.79 3.85
N PRO A 270 -8.73 19.91 3.73
CA PRO A 270 -9.53 18.94 2.99
C PRO A 270 -9.21 19.07 1.50
N ASN A 271 -8.21 18.32 1.05
CA ASN A 271 -7.81 18.21 -0.35
C ASN A 271 -7.23 16.81 -0.57
N LEU A 272 -8.05 15.93 -1.16
CA LEU A 272 -7.69 14.54 -1.38
C LEU A 272 -7.88 14.19 -2.85
N THR A 273 -6.87 13.59 -3.48
CA THR A 273 -6.97 12.97 -4.79
C THR A 273 -6.70 11.48 -4.67
N ALA A 274 -7.39 10.66 -5.47
CA ALA A 274 -7.18 9.22 -5.49
C ALA A 274 -6.99 8.73 -6.93
N THR A 275 -6.01 7.87 -7.14
CA THR A 275 -5.84 7.12 -8.39
C THR A 275 -6.37 5.71 -8.16
N VAL A 276 -7.49 5.38 -8.78
CA VAL A 276 -8.21 4.11 -8.62
C VAL A 276 -7.98 3.24 -9.86
N SER A 277 -7.44 2.05 -9.65
CA SER A 277 -7.34 1.01 -10.68
C SER A 277 -8.40 -0.06 -10.42
N PHE A 278 -9.12 -0.48 -11.46
CA PHE A 278 -10.19 -1.47 -11.35
C PHE A 278 -10.30 -2.33 -12.60
N CYS A 279 -10.93 -3.50 -12.49
CA CYS A 279 -11.23 -4.37 -13.63
C CYS A 279 -12.73 -4.65 -13.77
N ASN A 280 -13.16 -4.95 -15.01
CA ASN A 280 -14.49 -5.47 -15.30
C ASN A 280 -14.55 -6.95 -14.92
N GLN A 281 -15.53 -7.31 -14.09
CA GLN A 281 -15.82 -8.68 -13.67
C GLN A 281 -17.23 -9.15 -14.10
N GLY A 282 -18.01 -8.28 -14.76
CA GLY A 282 -19.31 -8.62 -15.29
C GLY A 282 -19.22 -9.41 -16.59
N LYS A 283 -20.39 -9.81 -17.11
CA LYS A 283 -20.51 -10.50 -18.41
C LYS A 283 -20.56 -9.53 -19.60
N SER A 284 -20.95 -8.28 -19.35
CA SER A 284 -21.05 -7.22 -20.34
C SER A 284 -19.78 -6.37 -20.38
N HIS A 285 -19.51 -5.71 -21.51
CA HIS A 285 -18.53 -4.64 -21.57
C HIS A 285 -18.94 -3.51 -20.61
N LEU A 286 -18.03 -3.09 -19.73
CA LEU A 286 -18.27 -2.00 -18.81
C LEU A 286 -17.98 -0.66 -19.51
N LYS A 287 -19.02 0.13 -19.72
CA LYS A 287 -18.99 1.40 -20.47
C LYS A 287 -19.13 2.63 -19.58
N SER A 288 -19.72 2.47 -18.40
CA SER A 288 -19.81 3.53 -17.40
C SER A 288 -19.72 3.00 -15.98
N ALA A 289 -19.22 3.84 -15.07
CA ALA A 289 -19.23 3.63 -13.63
C ALA A 289 -19.15 4.98 -12.90
N THR A 290 -19.58 5.02 -11.65
CA THR A 290 -19.38 6.17 -10.75
C THR A 290 -18.34 5.79 -9.70
N ILE A 291 -17.23 6.53 -9.62
CA ILE A 291 -16.24 6.40 -8.56
C ILE A 291 -16.69 7.26 -7.39
N ASN A 292 -16.86 6.65 -6.22
CA ASN A 292 -17.25 7.32 -4.99
C ASN A 292 -16.04 7.41 -4.07
N VAL A 293 -15.72 8.61 -3.59
CA VAL A 293 -14.71 8.85 -2.55
C VAL A 293 -15.41 9.46 -1.36
N SER A 294 -15.47 8.74 -0.24
CA SER A 294 -16.09 9.21 1.00
C SER A 294 -15.05 9.47 2.07
N VAL A 295 -15.08 10.65 2.69
CA VAL A 295 -14.25 11.02 3.84
C VAL A 295 -15.18 11.44 4.98
N ASN A 296 -15.08 10.74 6.12
CA ASN A 296 -15.91 11.02 7.31
C ASN A 296 -17.43 11.11 7.01
N GLY A 297 -17.91 10.36 6.02
CA GLY A 297 -19.32 10.30 5.62
C GLY A 297 -19.75 11.33 4.55
N LYS A 298 -18.88 12.28 4.17
CA LYS A 298 -19.07 13.16 3.01
C LYS A 298 -18.54 12.46 1.76
N THR A 299 -19.26 12.49 0.65
CA THR A 299 -18.91 11.71 -0.55
C THR A 299 -18.84 12.61 -1.79
N GLN A 300 -17.72 12.51 -2.52
CA GLN A 300 -17.57 13.03 -3.87
C GLN A 300 -17.76 11.89 -4.87
N GLN A 301 -18.52 12.17 -5.93
CA GLN A 301 -18.76 11.24 -7.03
C GLN A 301 -18.07 11.73 -8.30
N THR A 302 -17.38 10.83 -8.99
CA THR A 302 -16.70 11.09 -10.26
C THR A 302 -17.18 10.09 -11.31
N PRO A 303 -17.81 10.52 -12.40
CA PRO A 303 -18.19 9.60 -13.47
C PRO A 303 -16.95 9.11 -14.23
N TRP A 304 -16.98 7.84 -14.62
CA TRP A 304 -16.06 7.25 -15.58
C TRP A 304 -16.85 6.72 -16.77
N THR A 305 -16.30 6.93 -17.96
CA THR A 305 -16.80 6.39 -19.22
C THR A 305 -15.67 5.72 -19.99
N GLY A 306 -15.99 4.64 -20.70
CA GLY A 306 -15.01 3.87 -21.46
C GLY A 306 -15.64 2.70 -22.20
N ASP A 307 -14.81 1.71 -22.53
CA ASP A 307 -15.24 0.41 -23.05
C ASP A 307 -14.24 -0.65 -22.56
N LEU A 308 -14.58 -1.30 -21.45
CA LEU A 308 -13.72 -2.26 -20.77
C LEU A 308 -14.27 -3.67 -20.95
N ASP A 309 -13.57 -4.50 -21.72
CA ASP A 309 -13.95 -5.89 -21.93
C ASP A 309 -13.80 -6.71 -20.63
N VAL A 310 -14.40 -7.89 -20.58
CA VAL A 310 -14.37 -8.78 -19.43
C VAL A 310 -12.92 -9.08 -19.03
N SER A 311 -12.62 -8.97 -17.72
CA SER A 311 -11.27 -9.10 -17.14
C SER A 311 -10.26 -8.03 -17.54
N GLN A 312 -10.58 -7.07 -18.41
CA GLN A 312 -9.72 -5.93 -18.65
C GLN A 312 -9.73 -4.97 -17.46
N GLN A 313 -8.66 -4.18 -17.34
CA GLN A 313 -8.47 -3.21 -16.27
C GLN A 313 -8.19 -1.82 -16.81
N THR A 314 -8.51 -0.81 -16.01
CA THR A 314 -8.25 0.60 -16.29
C THR A 314 -7.90 1.35 -15.01
N THR A 315 -7.44 2.58 -15.16
CA THR A 315 -7.06 3.48 -14.06
C THR A 315 -7.65 4.86 -14.29
N ILE A 316 -8.21 5.47 -13.25
CA ILE A 316 -8.70 6.85 -13.24
C ILE A 316 -8.13 7.60 -12.05
N THR A 317 -7.79 8.88 -12.23
CA THR A 317 -7.48 9.79 -11.12
C THR A 317 -8.69 10.69 -10.86
N THR A 318 -9.15 10.74 -9.62
CA THR A 318 -10.27 11.59 -9.22
C THR A 318 -9.86 13.06 -9.21
N PRO A 319 -10.80 13.99 -9.42
CA PRO A 319 -10.61 15.38 -9.03
C PRO A 319 -10.26 15.51 -7.55
N ALA A 320 -9.75 16.68 -7.16
CA ALA A 320 -9.55 17.00 -5.75
C ALA A 320 -10.90 17.00 -5.02
N PHE A 321 -10.98 16.22 -3.94
CA PHE A 321 -12.09 16.26 -3.01
C PHE A 321 -11.79 17.31 -1.95
N THR A 322 -12.60 18.37 -1.88
CA THR A 322 -12.40 19.46 -0.91
C THR A 322 -13.59 19.73 0.00
N ASP A 323 -14.75 19.12 -0.25
CA ASP A 323 -15.97 19.29 0.54
C ASP A 323 -16.09 18.23 1.65
N PHE A 324 -15.13 18.25 2.58
CA PHE A 324 -15.17 17.46 3.81
C PHE A 324 -14.48 18.19 4.96
N GLU A 325 -14.75 17.74 6.18
CA GLU A 325 -14.11 18.28 7.39
C GLU A 325 -13.11 17.27 7.96
N LEU A 326 -11.95 17.78 8.37
CA LEU A 326 -10.94 17.00 9.09
C LEU A 326 -11.35 16.81 10.54
N ASN A 327 -11.15 15.60 11.06
CA ASN A 327 -11.39 15.30 12.46
C ASN A 327 -10.27 15.91 13.31
N GLU A 328 -10.57 17.02 13.99
CA GLU A 328 -9.61 17.71 14.85
C GLU A 328 -9.49 17.07 16.26
N LYS A 329 -10.40 16.16 16.64
CA LYS A 329 -10.42 15.54 17.97
C LYS A 329 -9.52 14.32 18.05
N THR A 330 -9.67 13.40 17.10
CA THR A 330 -8.87 12.16 17.06
C THR A 330 -7.72 12.25 16.06
N TYR A 331 -7.71 13.26 15.19
CA TYR A 331 -6.82 13.38 14.04
C TYR A 331 -6.96 12.23 13.04
N GLU A 332 -7.92 11.31 13.21
CA GLU A 332 -8.12 10.16 12.31
C GLU A 332 -9.32 10.42 11.41
N ASN A 333 -9.11 10.25 10.10
CA ASN A 333 -10.13 10.43 9.08
C ASN A 333 -10.31 9.14 8.31
N LYS A 334 -11.53 8.60 8.32
CA LYS A 334 -11.86 7.38 7.59
C LYS A 334 -12.17 7.76 6.15
N VAL A 335 -11.43 7.18 5.21
CA VAL A 335 -11.75 7.24 3.77
C VAL A 335 -12.26 5.89 3.28
N ALA A 336 -13.26 5.92 2.42
CA ALA A 336 -13.82 4.75 1.76
C ALA A 336 -14.02 5.03 0.26
N ILE A 337 -13.58 4.12 -0.60
CA ILE A 337 -13.64 4.26 -2.06
C ILE A 337 -14.32 3.04 -2.67
N TRP A 338 -15.31 3.24 -3.56
CA TRP A 338 -16.02 2.16 -4.26
C TRP A 338 -16.55 2.63 -5.61
N LEU A 339 -16.87 1.69 -6.51
CA LEU A 339 -17.61 1.98 -7.74
C LEU A 339 -19.10 1.66 -7.55
N SER A 340 -19.96 2.46 -8.16
CA SER A 340 -21.41 2.26 -8.29
C SER A 340 -21.87 2.53 -9.72
N ASP A 341 -23.17 2.36 -10.00
CA ASP A 341 -23.79 2.70 -11.29
C ASP A 341 -23.10 2.06 -12.50
N LEU A 342 -22.67 0.80 -12.34
CA LEU A 342 -21.96 0.05 -13.38
C LEU A 342 -22.90 -0.18 -14.56
N ASN A 343 -22.65 0.50 -15.69
CA ASN A 343 -23.61 0.59 -16.82
C ASN A 343 -25.04 1.02 -16.40
N GLY A 344 -25.18 1.76 -15.30
CA GLY A 344 -26.48 2.16 -14.75
C GLY A 344 -27.20 1.08 -13.93
N SER A 345 -26.55 -0.05 -13.64
CA SER A 345 -27.05 -1.06 -12.71
C SER A 345 -26.96 -0.61 -11.24
N SER A 346 -27.63 -1.33 -10.35
CA SER A 346 -27.53 -1.15 -8.90
C SER A 346 -26.29 -1.81 -8.27
N GLU A 347 -25.46 -2.48 -9.08
CA GLU A 347 -24.29 -3.19 -8.59
C GLU A 347 -23.22 -2.22 -8.09
N VAL A 348 -22.58 -2.61 -6.99
CA VAL A 348 -21.52 -1.82 -6.33
C VAL A 348 -20.35 -2.71 -5.96
N THR A 349 -19.15 -2.14 -5.98
CA THR A 349 -17.96 -2.86 -5.51
C THR A 349 -17.91 -2.83 -3.99
N PRO A 350 -17.20 -3.79 -3.35
CA PRO A 350 -16.73 -3.60 -2.00
C PRO A 350 -15.97 -2.28 -1.84
N LYS A 351 -16.01 -1.71 -0.64
CA LYS A 351 -15.31 -0.46 -0.31
C LYS A 351 -13.85 -0.75 0.02
N TYR A 352 -12.95 -0.04 -0.61
CA TYR A 352 -11.57 0.11 -0.16
C TYR A 352 -11.53 1.14 0.97
N GLU A 353 -11.12 0.75 2.18
CA GLU A 353 -11.12 1.62 3.36
C GLU A 353 -9.72 1.77 3.96
N LEU A 354 -9.37 2.97 4.42
CA LEU A 354 -8.19 3.24 5.24
C LEU A 354 -8.44 4.44 6.16
N ILE A 355 -7.45 4.73 7.00
CA ILE A 355 -7.43 5.90 7.87
C ILE A 355 -6.20 6.74 7.51
N PHE A 356 -6.40 8.00 7.18
CA PHE A 356 -5.33 9.00 7.09
C PHE A 356 -5.45 9.99 8.26
N LYS A 357 -4.36 10.71 8.54
CA LYS A 357 -4.30 11.62 9.69
C LYS A 357 -4.52 13.09 9.29
N SER A 358 -5.13 13.86 10.17
CA SER A 358 -5.07 15.32 10.11
C SER A 358 -3.68 15.76 10.56
N ALA A 359 -3.03 16.63 9.79
CA ALA A 359 -1.73 17.17 10.15
C ALA A 359 -1.85 17.96 11.47
N PRO A 360 -0.89 17.83 12.39
CA PRO A 360 -0.96 18.51 13.66
C PRO A 360 -0.72 20.02 13.49
N THR A 361 -1.32 20.82 14.36
CA THR A 361 -1.25 22.29 14.29
C THR A 361 -0.20 22.85 15.24
N ALA A 362 0.58 23.82 14.75
CA ALA A 362 1.43 24.70 15.53
C ALA A 362 0.89 26.13 15.48
N ASN A 363 0.99 26.86 16.60
CA ASN A 363 0.64 28.29 16.69
C ASN A 363 1.87 29.17 16.95
N ASN A 364 3.03 28.56 17.12
CA ASN A 364 4.30 29.24 17.39
C ASN A 364 5.41 28.62 16.53
N ALA A 365 6.65 29.07 16.76
CA ALA A 365 7.81 28.56 16.06
C ALA A 365 7.95 27.05 16.23
N VAL A 366 8.42 26.36 15.19
CA VAL A 366 8.57 24.90 15.20
C VAL A 366 10.05 24.54 15.15
N ARG A 367 10.46 23.66 16.06
CA ARG A 367 11.81 23.08 16.11
C ARG A 367 11.77 21.64 15.65
N LEU A 368 12.55 21.33 14.63
CA LEU A 368 12.89 19.96 14.25
C LEU A 368 14.02 19.45 15.15
N ASN A 369 13.78 18.33 15.82
CA ASN A 369 14.81 17.54 16.49
C ASN A 369 14.99 16.28 15.67
N PHE A 370 16.16 16.10 15.08
CA PHE A 370 16.49 14.98 14.21
C PHE A 370 17.62 14.17 14.84
N VAL A 371 17.28 12.98 15.35
CA VAL A 371 18.23 12.06 15.96
C VAL A 371 18.68 11.07 14.91
N THR A 372 19.93 11.17 14.48
CA THR A 372 20.53 10.27 13.48
C THR A 372 20.71 8.85 13.99
N ASP A 373 20.87 7.90 13.08
CA ASP A 373 21.23 6.53 13.40
C ASP A 373 22.75 6.31 13.24
N ASN A 374 23.15 5.10 12.82
CA ASN A 374 24.56 4.73 12.66
C ASN A 374 25.18 5.17 11.31
N LYS A 375 24.39 5.74 10.39
CA LYS A 375 24.83 6.22 9.08
C LYS A 375 24.25 7.60 8.74
N PRO A 376 24.57 8.63 9.55
CA PRO A 376 24.03 9.97 9.41
C PRO A 376 24.22 10.58 8.01
N GLU A 377 25.29 10.21 7.30
CA GLU A 377 25.64 10.71 5.97
C GLU A 377 24.63 10.34 4.86
N GLU A 378 23.77 9.34 5.14
CA GLU A 378 22.68 8.95 4.25
C GLU A 378 21.45 9.83 4.46
N SER A 379 21.34 10.51 5.61
CA SER A 379 20.15 11.26 6.04
C SER A 379 20.22 12.77 5.76
N SER A 380 19.15 13.33 5.21
CA SER A 380 18.95 14.79 5.05
C SER A 380 17.46 15.14 5.06
N TRP A 381 17.12 16.42 5.17
CA TRP A 381 15.72 16.86 5.09
C TRP A 381 15.52 18.16 4.30
N LYS A 382 14.31 18.33 3.77
CA LYS A 382 13.84 19.51 3.05
C LYS A 382 12.47 19.93 3.53
N LEU A 383 12.25 21.23 3.66
CA LEU A 383 11.00 21.85 4.07
C LEU A 383 10.41 22.62 2.89
N PHE A 384 9.15 22.35 2.58
CA PHE A 384 8.39 23.00 1.51
C PHE A 384 7.15 23.69 2.06
N ASN A 385 6.70 24.74 1.37
CA ASN A 385 5.40 25.36 1.61
C ASN A 385 4.29 24.66 0.79
N SER A 386 3.02 25.06 0.96
CA SER A 386 1.90 24.45 0.21
C SER A 386 1.91 24.72 -1.30
N SER A 387 2.69 25.70 -1.77
CA SER A 387 2.90 25.99 -3.19
C SER A 387 3.95 25.07 -3.83
N GLY A 388 4.65 24.27 -3.02
CA GLY A 388 5.75 23.42 -3.46
C GLY A 388 7.11 24.12 -3.49
N ASP A 389 7.22 25.35 -2.99
CA ASP A 389 8.50 26.06 -2.95
C ASP A 389 9.37 25.52 -1.81
N LEU A 390 10.65 25.33 -2.08
CA LEU A 390 11.64 24.98 -1.08
C LEU A 390 11.88 26.16 -0.12
N VAL A 391 11.60 25.95 1.17
CA VAL A 391 11.74 26.96 2.23
C VAL A 391 13.08 26.82 2.95
N GLN A 392 13.50 25.60 3.23
CA GLN A 392 14.73 25.30 3.97
C GLN A 392 15.19 23.87 3.69
N GLU A 393 16.49 23.61 3.67
CA GLU A 393 17.03 22.26 3.61
C GLU A 393 18.25 22.10 4.52
N SER A 394 18.61 20.86 4.80
CA SER A 394 19.85 20.50 5.47
C SER A 394 20.90 20.01 4.48
N GLU A 395 22.16 20.21 4.85
CA GLU A 395 23.23 19.33 4.36
C GLU A 395 23.02 17.88 4.89
N PRO A 396 23.68 16.88 4.29
CA PRO A 396 23.73 15.53 4.87
C PRO A 396 24.23 15.57 6.31
N MET A 397 23.63 14.77 7.20
CA MET A 397 24.06 14.72 8.59
C MET A 397 25.44 14.06 8.70
N THR A 398 26.17 14.35 9.77
CA THR A 398 27.60 13.96 9.87
C THR A 398 27.94 13.13 11.10
N GLU A 399 27.17 13.22 12.17
CA GLU A 399 27.46 12.58 13.45
C GLU A 399 26.41 11.52 13.79
N LYS A 400 26.88 10.36 14.22
CA LYS A 400 26.04 9.21 14.59
C LYS A 400 25.33 9.47 15.91
N GLN A 401 24.07 9.04 16.02
CA GLN A 401 23.26 9.15 17.25
C GLN A 401 23.15 10.58 17.81
N LYS A 402 23.37 11.60 16.97
CA LYS A 402 23.32 13.00 17.37
C LYS A 402 21.92 13.55 17.18
N ASN A 403 21.46 14.34 18.14
CA ASN A 403 20.23 15.11 18.03
C ASN A 403 20.52 16.50 17.44
N TYR A 404 20.31 16.65 16.14
CA TYR A 404 20.34 17.93 15.46
C TYR A 404 19.05 18.70 15.75
N ARG A 405 19.18 19.93 16.25
CA ARG A 405 18.04 20.78 16.61
C ARG A 405 18.01 22.00 15.72
N THR A 406 16.99 22.09 14.86
CA THR A 406 16.85 23.16 13.88
C THR A 406 15.54 23.89 14.07
N MET A 407 15.60 25.21 14.24
CA MET A 407 14.40 26.06 14.13
C MET A 407 14.02 26.21 12.67
N LEU A 408 12.78 25.86 12.33
CA LEU A 408 12.29 25.93 10.95
C LEU A 408 11.98 27.38 10.57
N LYS A 409 12.37 27.78 9.35
CA LYS A 409 12.15 29.12 8.79
C LYS A 409 10.71 29.26 8.28
N LEU A 410 9.78 29.50 9.18
CA LEU A 410 8.35 29.64 8.86
C LEU A 410 7.95 31.12 8.84
N GLU A 411 7.42 31.60 7.72
CA GLU A 411 7.21 33.04 7.48
C GLU A 411 5.73 33.44 7.37
N ARG A 412 4.85 32.47 7.16
CA ARG A 412 3.39 32.67 7.05
C ARG A 412 2.61 31.45 7.50
N ASP A 413 1.34 31.66 7.79
CA ASP A 413 0.36 30.58 7.97
C ASP A 413 0.33 29.75 6.70
N ASP A 414 0.65 28.47 6.81
CA ASP A 414 0.77 27.56 5.68
C ASP A 414 0.70 26.10 6.13
N CYS A 415 0.37 25.21 5.20
CA CYS A 415 0.62 23.79 5.36
C CYS A 415 2.03 23.50 4.87
N TYR A 416 2.93 23.19 5.80
CA TYR A 416 4.31 22.87 5.47
C TYR A 416 4.47 21.36 5.32
N SER A 417 5.24 20.97 4.31
CA SER A 417 5.69 19.59 4.09
C SER A 417 7.16 19.48 4.51
N LEU A 418 7.48 18.47 5.31
CA LEU A 418 8.84 18.13 5.68
C LEU A 418 9.17 16.76 5.10
N GLU A 419 10.12 16.75 4.19
CA GLU A 419 10.60 15.57 3.50
C GLU A 419 11.94 15.15 4.11
N PHE A 420 12.02 13.89 4.53
CA PHE A 420 13.24 13.25 4.99
C PHE A 420 13.72 12.29 3.93
N TYR A 421 15.02 12.26 3.72
CA TYR A 421 15.67 11.45 2.70
C TYR A 421 16.71 10.56 3.36
N ASP A 422 16.81 9.33 2.86
CA ASP A 422 17.82 8.38 3.26
C ASP A 422 18.40 7.65 2.04
N LYS A 423 19.69 7.85 1.77
CA LYS A 423 20.38 7.25 0.61
C LYS A 423 20.54 5.72 0.74
N GLY A 424 20.58 5.20 1.97
CA GLY A 424 20.68 3.77 2.27
C GLY A 424 19.40 2.99 1.95
N LYS A 425 18.27 3.70 1.87
CA LYS A 425 16.91 3.18 1.68
C LYS A 425 16.42 2.30 2.83
N ASP A 426 17.11 2.30 3.96
CA ASP A 426 16.68 1.65 5.20
C ASP A 426 16.00 2.62 6.16
N GLY A 427 16.10 3.94 5.89
CA GLY A 427 15.51 4.99 6.72
C GLY A 427 16.23 5.12 8.06
N ILE A 428 15.56 5.66 9.08
CA ILE A 428 16.21 6.04 10.35
C ILE A 428 16.00 5.02 11.48
N SER A 429 16.49 3.79 11.26
CA SER A 429 16.15 2.60 12.06
C SER A 429 16.45 2.72 13.57
N ALA A 430 17.51 3.42 13.96
CA ALA A 430 17.89 3.66 15.37
C ALA A 430 17.68 5.11 15.83
N GLY A 431 17.19 5.98 14.94
CA GLY A 431 16.96 7.39 15.21
C GLY A 431 15.47 7.74 15.34
N TYR A 432 15.16 9.02 15.19
CA TYR A 432 13.78 9.55 15.06
C TYR A 432 13.81 11.02 14.68
N PHE A 433 12.69 11.55 14.18
CA PHE A 433 12.45 12.98 14.13
C PHE A 433 11.35 13.38 15.12
N ARG A 434 11.43 14.61 15.64
CA ARG A 434 10.42 15.20 16.51
C ARG A 434 10.24 16.68 16.22
N LEU A 435 9.00 17.09 15.98
CA LEU A 435 8.60 18.48 15.87
C LEU A 435 8.10 18.98 17.23
N ASP A 436 8.73 20.02 17.74
CA ASP A 436 8.33 20.73 18.96
C ASP A 436 7.84 22.13 18.60
N GLU A 437 6.64 22.50 19.03
CA GLU A 437 6.23 23.90 19.13
C GLU A 437 7.05 24.58 20.23
N VAL A 438 7.59 25.77 19.96
CA VAL A 438 8.39 26.55 20.90
C VAL A 438 7.66 27.86 21.19
N GLY A 439 7.19 28.01 22.43
CA GLY A 439 6.54 29.22 22.89
C GLY A 439 7.54 30.37 23.11
N ALA A 440 7.02 31.59 23.21
CA ALA A 440 7.83 32.79 23.48
C ALA A 440 8.55 32.75 24.86
N ASP A 441 8.08 31.91 25.79
CA ASP A 441 8.72 31.65 27.08
C ASP A 441 9.83 30.57 27.01
N GLY A 442 10.10 30.04 25.81
CA GLY A 442 11.08 28.98 25.56
C GLY A 442 10.60 27.58 25.92
N LYS A 443 9.36 27.42 26.42
CA LYS A 443 8.79 26.09 26.67
C LYS A 443 8.45 25.41 25.36
N THR A 444 8.58 24.10 25.36
CA THR A 444 8.33 23.28 24.18
C THR A 444 7.16 22.34 24.38
N LYS A 445 6.28 22.27 23.38
CA LYS A 445 5.19 21.29 23.31
C LYS A 445 5.43 20.40 22.09
N ARG A 446 5.50 19.09 22.30
CA ARG A 446 5.66 18.13 21.20
C ARG A 446 4.40 18.15 20.31
N ILE A 447 4.61 18.35 19.02
CA ILE A 447 3.57 18.33 17.98
C ILE A 447 3.51 16.94 17.34
N LYS A 448 4.67 16.42 16.89
CA LYS A 448 4.80 15.12 16.22
C LYS A 448 6.13 14.47 16.57
N GLN A 449 6.15 13.15 16.65
CA GLN A 449 7.39 12.36 16.73
C GLN A 449 7.16 11.06 16.00
N ASP A 450 8.08 10.71 15.09
CA ASP A 450 8.00 9.47 14.35
C ASP A 450 9.39 8.94 13.94
N ARG A 451 9.37 7.73 13.38
CA ARG A 451 10.47 7.12 12.64
C ARG A 451 10.02 6.88 11.22
N TYR A 452 10.97 6.79 10.30
CA TYR A 452 10.69 6.41 8.92
C TYR A 452 11.60 5.31 8.45
N THR A 453 11.09 4.55 7.47
CA THR A 453 11.80 3.50 6.74
C THR A 453 11.79 3.86 5.26
N GLY A 454 12.70 3.27 4.48
CA GLY A 454 12.78 3.53 3.05
C GLY A 454 13.58 4.79 2.70
N GLU A 455 13.58 5.12 1.41
CA GLU A 455 14.43 6.17 0.84
C GLU A 455 13.92 7.59 1.10
N MET A 456 12.62 7.75 1.36
CA MET A 456 11.99 9.05 1.54
C MET A 456 10.74 8.92 2.41
N TYR A 457 10.51 9.93 3.25
CA TYR A 457 9.33 10.04 4.08
C TYR A 457 8.85 11.48 4.14
N VAL A 458 7.54 11.67 4.04
CA VAL A 458 6.91 13.00 4.02
C VAL A 458 5.96 13.12 5.18
N THR A 459 6.00 14.26 5.86
CA THR A 459 5.04 14.61 6.91
C THR A 459 4.61 16.04 6.78
N HIS A 460 3.37 16.31 7.18
CA HIS A 460 2.83 17.67 7.18
C HIS A 460 2.67 18.23 8.60
N PHE A 461 2.67 19.55 8.72
CA PHE A 461 2.13 20.26 9.87
C PHE A 461 1.54 21.59 9.43
N LEU A 462 0.50 22.04 10.12
CA LEU A 462 -0.20 23.29 9.83
C LEU A 462 0.30 24.38 10.77
N LEU A 463 0.88 25.46 10.24
CA LEU A 463 1.17 26.66 11.02
C LEU A 463 -0.03 27.61 10.94
N LYS A 464 -0.49 28.09 12.10
CA LYS A 464 -1.50 29.15 12.23
C LYS A 464 -0.92 30.30 13.06
N ASN A 465 -1.47 31.50 12.87
CA ASN A 465 -1.16 32.69 13.68
C ASN A 465 0.32 33.13 13.65
N CYS A 466 0.99 32.95 12.51
CA CYS A 466 2.38 33.34 12.26
C CYS A 466 2.62 34.84 12.49
N SER A 467 1.62 35.69 12.24
CA SER A 467 1.69 37.14 12.45
C SER A 467 1.83 37.55 13.92
N THR A 468 1.53 36.66 14.88
CA THR A 468 1.77 36.87 16.31
C THR A 468 3.15 36.43 16.79
N VAL A 469 3.96 35.77 15.95
CA VAL A 469 5.22 35.11 16.37
C VAL A 469 6.35 35.42 15.40
N GLY A 470 6.71 36.70 15.30
CA GLY A 470 7.99 37.13 14.73
C GLY A 470 9.14 36.87 15.70
N VAL A 471 9.52 35.60 15.89
CA VAL A 471 10.77 35.27 16.57
C VAL A 471 11.73 34.70 15.53
N ARG A 472 12.50 35.59 14.88
CA ARG A 472 13.84 35.21 14.42
C ARG A 472 14.61 34.80 15.67
N VAL A 473 14.76 33.50 15.92
CA VAL A 473 15.70 32.99 16.91
C VAL A 473 17.09 33.19 16.32
N VAL A 474 17.68 34.35 16.59
CA VAL A 474 19.13 34.53 16.41
C VAL A 474 19.79 33.78 17.57
N GLU A 475 20.80 32.94 17.28
CA GLU A 475 21.65 32.36 18.33
C GLU A 475 22.46 33.51 18.95
N VAL A 476 22.01 33.99 20.10
CA VAL A 476 22.66 35.09 20.82
C VAL A 476 23.52 34.49 21.93
N ALA A 477 24.83 34.76 21.89
CA ALA A 477 25.73 34.37 22.98
C ALA A 477 25.31 35.01 24.31
N ASP A 478 25.50 34.34 25.45
CA ASP A 478 25.02 34.85 26.75
C ASP A 478 25.70 36.18 27.18
N ASP A 479 26.87 36.50 26.63
CA ASP A 479 27.61 37.74 26.82
C ASP A 479 27.24 38.85 25.82
N ALA A 480 26.39 38.57 24.83
CA ALA A 480 25.94 39.54 23.84
C ALA A 480 25.29 40.76 24.49
N GLN A 481 25.51 41.94 23.90
CA GLN A 481 25.06 43.19 24.47
C GLN A 481 23.58 43.41 24.17
N VAL A 482 22.78 43.63 25.21
CA VAL A 482 21.39 44.04 25.12
C VAL A 482 21.26 45.52 25.50
N VAL A 483 20.67 46.31 24.62
CA VAL A 483 20.30 47.71 24.84
C VAL A 483 18.78 47.79 24.92
N LEU A 484 18.27 48.15 26.09
CA LEU A 484 16.85 48.37 26.33
C LEU A 484 16.55 49.87 26.28
N THR A 485 15.67 50.29 25.38
CA THR A 485 15.17 51.66 25.29
C THR A 485 13.66 51.71 25.46
N SER A 486 13.12 52.81 25.95
CA SER A 486 11.68 53.08 25.86
C SER A 486 11.30 53.37 24.40
N LEU A 487 9.99 53.38 24.11
CA LEU A 487 9.48 53.62 22.76
C LEU A 487 9.83 55.01 22.20
N ASP A 488 10.02 56.02 23.06
CA ASP A 488 10.50 57.36 22.71
C ASP A 488 12.03 57.43 22.48
N GLY A 489 12.72 56.28 22.50
CA GLY A 489 14.14 56.17 22.20
C GLY A 489 15.08 56.48 23.38
N LYS A 490 14.56 56.74 24.58
CA LYS A 490 15.41 56.94 25.76
C LYS A 490 16.02 55.62 26.22
N LEU A 491 17.32 55.65 26.48
CA LEU A 491 18.03 54.51 27.05
C LEU A 491 17.50 54.22 28.46
N VAL A 492 17.07 52.99 28.68
CA VAL A 492 16.61 52.51 29.98
C VAL A 492 17.74 51.78 30.69
N ARG A 493 18.38 50.82 30.00
CA ARG A 493 19.48 50.03 30.54
C ARG A 493 20.24 49.31 29.44
N THR A 494 21.53 49.07 29.65
CA THR A 494 22.34 48.11 28.88
C THR A 494 22.75 46.94 29.78
N MET A 495 22.70 45.71 29.29
CA MET A 495 23.05 44.49 30.04
C MET A 495 23.48 43.35 29.11
N SER A 496 24.04 42.26 29.66
CA SER A 496 24.29 41.05 28.85
C SER A 496 22.98 40.31 28.55
N TYR A 497 22.97 39.51 27.49
CA TYR A 497 21.81 38.71 27.13
C TYR A 497 21.41 37.71 28.23
N GLY A 498 22.39 37.07 28.89
CA GLY A 498 22.13 36.23 30.06
C GLY A 498 21.42 36.98 31.19
N THR A 499 21.83 38.22 31.48
CA THR A 499 21.19 39.07 32.49
C THR A 499 19.78 39.50 32.06
N PHE A 500 19.60 39.81 30.76
CA PHE A 500 18.30 40.18 30.20
C PHE A 500 17.27 39.05 30.33
N ARG A 501 17.69 37.80 30.13
CA ARG A 501 16.81 36.62 30.27
C ARG A 501 16.27 36.44 31.68
N THR A 502 17.05 36.81 32.70
CA THR A 502 16.67 36.70 34.11
C THR A 502 16.15 38.02 34.71
N LEU A 503 15.96 39.05 33.89
CA LEU A 503 15.53 40.37 34.36
C LEU A 503 14.12 40.28 34.98
N ASP A 504 13.99 40.69 36.24
CA ASP A 504 12.67 40.89 36.85
C ASP A 504 11.97 42.09 36.22
N ARG A 505 11.04 41.79 35.32
CA ARG A 505 10.29 42.78 34.53
C ARG A 505 9.36 43.64 35.38
N LYS A 506 9.07 43.26 36.63
CA LYS A 506 8.31 44.10 37.57
C LYS A 506 9.08 45.36 37.96
N THR A 507 10.41 45.35 37.82
CA THR A 507 11.24 46.54 38.09
C THR A 507 11.12 47.62 37.02
N LEU A 508 10.54 47.31 35.85
CA LEU A 508 10.28 48.27 34.79
C LEU A 508 8.91 48.94 34.99
N GLN A 509 8.82 50.20 34.58
CA GLN A 509 7.54 50.93 34.54
C GLN A 509 6.64 50.35 33.44
N PRO A 510 5.31 50.40 33.60
CA PRO A 510 4.40 50.05 32.51
C PRO A 510 4.71 50.86 31.24
N GLY A 511 4.73 50.20 30.09
CA GLY A 511 5.08 50.82 28.81
C GLY A 511 5.66 49.85 27.79
N VAL A 512 5.89 50.36 26.58
CA VAL A 512 6.53 49.60 25.49
C VAL A 512 8.01 49.93 25.43
N TYR A 513 8.82 48.89 25.34
CA TYR A 513 10.28 48.98 25.24
C TYR A 513 10.77 48.30 23.96
N VAL A 514 11.86 48.84 23.42
CA VAL A 514 12.61 48.25 22.32
C VAL A 514 13.85 47.60 22.90
N VAL A 515 14.06 46.33 22.56
CA VAL A 515 15.21 45.53 22.95
C VAL A 515 16.07 45.35 21.72
N LYS A 516 17.26 45.93 21.72
CA LYS A 516 18.28 45.67 20.71
C LYS A 516 19.30 44.69 21.28
N ILE A 517 19.60 43.64 20.54
CA ILE A 517 20.54 42.61 20.94
C ILE A 517 21.62 42.56 19.87
N LYS A 518 22.86 42.81 20.26
CA LYS A 518 24.02 42.81 19.37
C LYS A 518 24.95 41.65 19.73
N SER A 519 25.14 40.74 18.78
CA SER A 519 25.99 39.56 18.89
C SER A 519 26.94 39.52 17.68
N GLY A 520 28.21 39.90 17.88
CA GLY A 520 29.14 40.12 16.78
C GLY A 520 28.66 41.21 15.81
N ASP A 521 28.56 40.86 14.53
CA ASP A 521 28.09 41.75 13.45
C ASP A 521 26.55 41.72 13.26
N GLU A 522 25.84 40.86 13.98
CA GLU A 522 24.38 40.74 13.88
C GLU A 522 23.66 41.58 14.95
N GLU A 523 22.59 42.29 14.53
CA GLU A 523 21.71 43.06 15.41
C GLU A 523 20.27 42.57 15.27
N LEU A 524 19.67 42.13 16.38
CA LEU A 524 18.26 41.76 16.49
C LEU A 524 17.52 42.85 17.26
N THR A 525 16.37 43.29 16.73
CA THR A 525 15.48 44.23 17.43
C THR A 525 14.15 43.57 17.74
N GLN A 526 13.72 43.63 19.00
CA GLN A 526 12.42 43.15 19.47
C GLN A 526 11.67 44.25 20.24
N LYS A 527 10.35 44.13 20.33
CA LYS A 527 9.52 44.98 21.19
C LYS A 527 8.96 44.15 22.34
N ILE A 528 9.03 44.68 23.55
CA ILE A 528 8.38 44.09 24.74
C ILE A 528 7.40 45.10 25.31
N SER A 529 6.22 44.63 25.72
CA SER A 529 5.22 45.46 26.40
C SER A 529 5.13 45.04 27.86
N ILE A 530 5.23 46.01 28.77
CA ILE A 530 4.99 45.82 30.20
C ILE A 530 3.62 46.43 30.50
N THR A 531 2.62 45.57 30.67
CA THR A 531 1.29 45.93 31.17
C THR A 531 1.17 45.46 32.61
N ARG A 532 0.69 46.33 33.50
CA ARG A 532 0.39 45.97 34.89
C ARG A 532 -1.11 45.88 35.08
#